data_AF-A0A654U8W6-F1
#
_entry.id   AF-A0A654U8W6-F1
#
_cell.length_a   1.000
_cell.length_b   1.000
_cell.length_c   1.000
_cell.angle_alpha   90.00
_cell.angle_beta   90.00
_cell.angle_gamma   90.00
#
_symmetry.space_group_name_H-M   'P 1'
#
loop_
_entity.id
_entity.type
_entity.pdbx_description
1 polymer ?
#
loop_
_entity_poly.entity_id
_entity_poly.type
_entity_poly.pdbx_seq_one_letter_code
_entity_poly.pdbx_strand_id
1 'polypeptide(L)' 'MVTHWESDEAFQAWANGPAIAAHAGHRANPVATGASLLEFEVVLDVGGTGKTA' A
#
# COMPACT_ATOMS: atom_id res chain seq x y z
N MET A 1 -5.86 3.23 1.74
CA MET A 1 -4.45 3.07 2.18
C MET A 1 -3.57 3.48 1.02
N VAL A 2 -2.50 4.22 1.26
CA VAL A 2 -1.49 4.55 0.23
C VAL A 2 -0.18 3.92 0.66
N THR A 3 0.37 3.07 -0.19
CA THR A 3 1.68 2.43 0.00
C THR A 3 2.60 2.89 -1.12
N HIS A 4 3.87 3.12 -0.80
CA HIS A 4 4.88 3.54 -1.77
C HIS A 4 5.89 2.43 -1.92
N TRP A 5 6.32 2.19 -3.16
CA TRP A 5 7.23 1.13 -3.52
C TRP A 5 8.27 1.66 -4.50
N GLU A 6 9.47 1.11 -4.44
CA GLU A 6 10.56 1.47 -5.36
C GLU A 6 10.27 0.99 -6.80
N SER A 7 9.52 -0.11 -6.96
CA SER A 7 9.07 -0.62 -8.25
C SER A 7 7.78 -1.45 -8.14
N ASP A 8 7.12 -1.72 -9.27
CA ASP A 8 5.97 -2.62 -9.31
C ASP A 8 6.37 -4.04 -8.91
N GLU A 9 7.53 -4.54 -9.36
CA GLU A 9 8.00 -5.88 -9.02
C GLU A 9 8.18 -6.07 -7.50
N ALA A 10 8.64 -5.03 -6.79
CA ALA A 10 8.75 -5.06 -5.33
C ALA A 10 7.36 -5.19 -4.67
N PHE A 11 6.37 -4.43 -5.16
CA PHE A 11 4.98 -4.54 -4.71
C PHE A 11 4.41 -5.93 -5.03
N GLN A 12 4.57 -6.44 -6.25
CA GLN A 12 4.05 -7.74 -6.67
C GLN A 12 4.68 -8.90 -5.88
N ALA A 13 5.98 -8.85 -5.62
CA ALA A 13 6.67 -9.86 -4.81
C ALA A 13 6.13 -9.89 -3.38
N TRP A 14 5.84 -8.72 -2.80
CA TRP A 14 5.21 -8.62 -1.48
C TRP A 14 3.75 -9.08 -1.49
N ALA A 15 2.94 -8.56 -2.41
CA ALA A 15 1.50 -8.80 -2.51
C ALA A 15 1.18 -10.29 -2.72
N ASN A 16 1.94 -10.96 -3.58
CA ASN A 16 1.76 -12.37 -3.89
C ASN A 16 2.40 -13.33 -2.86
N GLY A 17 3.03 -12.81 -1.81
CA GLY A 17 3.69 -13.62 -0.79
C GLY A 17 3.49 -13.06 0.63
N PRO A 18 4.46 -12.30 1.17
CA PRO A 18 4.43 -11.80 2.55
C PRO A 18 3.14 -11.07 2.96
N ALA A 19 2.47 -10.36 2.05
CA ALA A 19 1.23 -9.66 2.33
C ALA A 19 0.11 -10.60 2.80
N ILE A 20 -0.01 -11.78 2.17
CA ILE A 20 -1.03 -12.77 2.52
C ILE A 20 -0.80 -13.27 3.95
N ALA A 21 0.45 -13.60 4.28
CA ALA A 21 0.82 -14.04 5.63
C ALA A 21 0.58 -12.95 6.67
N ALA A 22 0.86 -11.68 6.34
CA ALA A 22 0.66 -10.54 7.23
C ALA A 22 -0.82 -10.27 7.55
N HIS A 23 -1.75 -10.70 6.70
CA HIS A 23 -3.19 -10.54 6.92
C HIS A 23 -3.89 -11.83 7.40
N ALA A 24 -3.17 -12.95 7.47
CA ALA A 24 -3.69 -14.25 7.91
C ALA A 24 -3.69 -14.41 9.44
N GLY A 25 -4.36 -15.45 9.95
CA GLY A 25 -4.29 -15.84 11.37
C GLY A 25 -5.04 -14.92 12.35
N HIS A 26 -5.71 -13.89 11.85
CA HIS A 26 -6.54 -12.97 12.62
C HIS A 26 -8.02 -13.38 12.60
N ARG A 27 -8.88 -12.58 13.26
CA ARG A 27 -10.32 -12.84 13.39
C ARG A 27 -10.98 -12.98 12.00
N ALA A 28 -11.83 -14.00 11.84
CA ALA A 28 -12.42 -14.40 10.56
C ALA A 28 -13.46 -13.42 9.96
N ASN A 29 -13.82 -12.35 10.67
CA ASN A 29 -14.80 -11.36 10.20
C ASN A 29 -14.09 -10.02 9.95
N PRO A 30 -13.51 -9.80 8.76
CA PRO A 30 -12.96 -8.50 8.41
C PRO A 30 -14.08 -7.45 8.41
N VAL A 31 -13.75 -6.25 8.90
CA VAL A 31 -14.70 -5.12 8.95
C VAL A 31 -14.91 -4.51 7.56
N ALA A 32 -13.91 -4.60 6.68
CA ALA A 32 -13.99 -4.07 5.32
C ALA A 32 -15.07 -4.80 4.50
N THR A 33 -15.98 -4.05 3.88
CA THR A 33 -17.07 -4.59 3.05
C THR A 33 -16.71 -4.73 1.58
N GLY A 34 -15.51 -4.25 1.19
CA GLY A 34 -14.96 -4.33 -0.15
C GLY A 34 -13.61 -3.61 -0.22
N ALA A 35 -12.83 -3.89 -1.25
CA ALA A 35 -11.56 -3.22 -1.51
C ALA A 35 -11.32 -3.09 -3.01
N SER A 36 -10.70 -1.99 -3.41
CA SER A 36 -10.22 -1.76 -4.77
C SER A 36 -8.79 -1.24 -4.68
N LEU A 37 -7.90 -1.86 -5.45
CA LEU A 37 -6.53 -1.39 -5.60
C LEU A 37 -6.48 -0.36 -6.72
N LEU A 38 -5.86 0.77 -6.46
CA LEU A 38 -5.58 1.80 -7.45
C LEU A 38 -4.05 1.95 -7.53
N GLU A 39 -3.50 1.76 -8.72
CA GLU A 39 -2.06 1.73 -8.98
C GLU A 39 -1.64 2.96 -9.79
N PHE A 40 -0.49 3.53 -9.43
CA PHE A 40 0.00 4.78 -10.00
C PHE A 40 1.52 4.76 -10.12
N GLU A 41 2.03 5.44 -11.14
CA GLU A 41 3.45 5.79 -11.25
C GLU A 41 3.66 7.22 -10.74
N VAL A 42 4.66 7.42 -9.88
CA VAL A 42 5.01 8.75 -9.39
C VAL A 42 5.79 9.49 -10.46
N VAL A 43 5.11 10.41 -11.17
CA VAL A 43 5.75 11.25 -12.19
C VAL A 43 6.48 12.44 -11.58
N LEU A 44 5.96 12.98 -10.48
CA LEU A 44 6.53 14.13 -9.78
C LEU A 44 6.36 13.92 -8.27
N ASP A 45 7.46 14.09 -7.54
CA ASP A 45 7.47 14.16 -6.07
C ASP A 45 8.18 15.44 -5.65
N VAL A 46 7.44 16.38 -5.05
CA VAL A 46 7.93 17.73 -4.74
C VAL A 46 7.49 18.10 -3.33
N GLY A 47 8.45 18.47 -2.49
CA GLY A 47 8.19 18.95 -1.13
C GLY A 47 7.57 20.35 -1.12
N GLY A 48 6.58 20.57 -0.25
CA GLY A 48 6.01 21.89 0.02
C GLY A 48 6.84 22.69 1.03
N THR A 49 6.80 24.02 0.96
CA THR A 49 7.52 24.93 1.88
C THR A 49 6.76 25.19 3.19
N GLY A 50 6.06 24.18 3.72
CA GLY A 50 5.19 24.33 4.89
C GLY A 50 5.96 24.92 6.08
N LYS A 51 5.57 26.12 6.54
CA LYS A 51 6.13 26.75 7.73
C LYS A 51 5.79 25.88 8.93
N THR A 52 6.80 25.20 9.49
CA THR A 52 6.72 24.55 10.79
C THR A 52 6.31 25.59 11.84
N ALA A 53 5.19 25.35 12.50
CA ALA A 53 4.84 26.03 13.74
C ALA A 53 5.68 25.47 14.88
#